data_AF-A0A918CXC8-F1
#
_entry.id   AF-A0A918CXC8-F1
#
_cell.length_a   1.000
_cell.length_b   1.000
_cell.length_c   1.000
_cell.angle_alpha   90.00
_cell.angle_beta   90.00
_cell.angle_gamma   90.00
#
_symmetry.space_group_name_H-M   'P 1'
#
loop_
_entity.id
_entity.type
_entity.pdbx_description
1 polymer ?
#
loop_
_entity_poly.entity_id
_entity_poly.type
_entity_poly.pdbx_seq_one_letter_code
_entity_poly.pdbx_strand_id
1 'polypeptide(L)'
;MTITPRESVLLILRLSGNSPATNSPEAGNMTEYQDHTRQTLDGMDPGAHEEFSADEMRWTPAPDSTAPMFAADTAAKAHAFLDLATDAYLAVVNLLEDGTHHMVACANTPERTLVEEHELTAIGDAVTLDQGEALRLTVVLAAALVECSTGALVVRTFAPDGSEWVRGWTVRNKWLRPLTAQEIQQAYSTDPTGAPLPPEPGLEYRQAERVPRPEPQPETGDREASRTAPRDNRPRNRRN
;
A
#
# COMPACT_ATOMS: atom_id res chain seq x y z
N MET A 1 9.35 5.42 27.75
CA MET A 1 10.04 4.16 27.39
C MET A 1 9.29 3.67 26.17
N THR A 2 9.76 4.08 25.00
CA THR A 2 8.99 4.07 23.75
C THR A 2 9.22 2.72 23.07
N ILE A 3 8.16 1.92 23.00
CA ILE A 3 8.14 0.59 22.37
C ILE A 3 8.28 0.79 20.86
N THR A 4 9.27 0.14 20.23
CA THR A 4 9.71 0.49 18.87
C THR A 4 8.98 -0.27 17.76
N PRO A 5 8.72 0.38 16.61
CA PRO A 5 8.12 -0.21 15.39
C PRO A 5 8.81 -1.48 14.83
N ARG A 6 10.04 -1.74 15.28
CA ARG A 6 10.90 -2.88 14.89
C ARG A 6 10.25 -4.26 15.07
N GLU A 7 9.37 -4.44 16.06
CA GLU A 7 8.75 -5.73 16.37
C GLU A 7 7.58 -6.07 15.42
N SER A 8 6.89 -5.05 14.89
CA SER A 8 5.86 -5.22 13.85
C SER A 8 6.48 -5.58 12.47
N VAL A 9 7.70 -5.12 12.19
CA VAL A 9 8.48 -5.46 11.00
C VAL A 9 8.98 -6.92 11.04
N LEU A 10 9.37 -7.41 12.22
CA LEU A 10 9.80 -8.79 12.47
C LEU A 10 8.71 -9.84 12.16
N LEU A 11 7.48 -9.51 12.54
CA LEU A 11 6.27 -10.28 12.25
C LEU A 11 6.00 -10.41 10.75
N ILE A 12 6.28 -9.33 10.02
CA ILE A 12 6.03 -9.15 8.60
C ILE A 12 7.05 -9.87 7.72
N LEU A 13 8.32 -9.90 8.15
CA LEU A 13 9.41 -10.62 7.47
C LEU A 13 9.23 -12.15 7.58
N ARG A 14 8.56 -12.61 8.63
CA ARG A 14 8.24 -14.04 8.83
C ARG A 14 7.08 -14.53 7.98
N LEU A 15 6.03 -13.73 7.83
CA LEU A 15 4.82 -14.13 7.09
C LEU A 15 5.04 -14.27 5.57
N SER A 16 6.23 -13.91 5.07
CA SER A 16 6.56 -14.01 3.64
C SER A 16 7.71 -14.94 3.26
N GLY A 17 8.33 -15.62 4.22
CA GLY A 17 9.30 -16.68 3.95
C GLY A 17 10.70 -16.22 3.53
N ASN A 18 11.16 -15.01 3.87
CA ASN A 18 12.53 -14.59 3.59
C ASN A 18 13.27 -14.14 4.86
N SER A 19 14.27 -14.93 5.26
CA SER A 19 15.22 -14.60 6.32
C SER A 19 16.14 -13.47 5.80
N PRO A 20 16.33 -12.34 6.52
CA PRO A 20 17.33 -11.38 6.13
C PRO A 20 18.70 -12.02 6.34
N ALA A 21 19.38 -12.36 5.25
CA ALA A 21 20.81 -12.60 5.26
C ALA A 21 21.47 -11.40 5.96
N THR A 22 22.32 -11.71 6.94
CA THR A 22 23.10 -10.76 7.71
C THR A 22 24.00 -9.94 6.78
N ASN A 23 23.52 -8.79 6.32
CA ASN A 23 24.40 -7.71 5.89
C ASN A 23 24.62 -6.81 7.10
N SER A 24 25.77 -6.99 7.74
CA SER A 24 26.34 -6.00 8.65
C SER A 24 26.35 -4.64 7.95
N PRO A 25 25.88 -3.56 8.60
CA PRO A 25 26.17 -2.23 8.11
C PRO A 25 27.64 -1.93 8.40
N GLU A 26 28.46 -1.86 7.34
CA GLU A 26 29.64 -1.01 7.43
C GLU A 26 29.15 0.41 7.74
N ALA A 27 29.70 0.99 8.79
CA ALA A 27 29.49 2.38 9.16
C ALA A 27 30.08 3.29 8.07
N GLY A 28 29.28 3.56 7.04
CA GLY A 28 29.52 4.60 6.05
C GLY A 28 28.90 5.92 6.51
N ASN A 29 29.74 6.94 6.61
CA ASN A 29 29.44 8.27 7.13
C ASN A 29 28.17 8.91 6.54
N MET A 30 27.25 9.29 7.43
CA MET A 30 26.06 10.09 7.18
C MET A 30 26.40 11.58 6.96
N THR A 31 27.32 11.87 6.05
CA THR A 31 27.74 13.24 5.70
C THR A 31 27.44 13.60 4.24
N GLU A 32 27.20 12.61 3.37
CA GLU A 32 27.06 12.84 1.92
C GLU A 32 25.68 13.40 1.51
N TYR A 33 24.62 13.11 2.28
CA TYR A 33 23.27 13.58 1.96
C TYR A 33 22.99 15.03 2.39
N GLN A 34 23.81 15.58 3.29
CA GLN A 34 23.67 16.97 3.76
C GLN A 34 24.53 17.97 2.98
N ASP A 35 25.51 17.50 2.20
CA ASP A 35 26.35 18.37 1.36
C ASP A 35 25.67 18.77 0.04
N HIS A 36 24.81 17.93 -0.53
CA HIS A 36 24.19 18.23 -1.83
C HIS A 36 23.23 19.43 -1.76
N THR A 37 22.47 19.57 -0.67
CA THR A 37 21.51 20.69 -0.50
C THR A 37 22.21 22.01 -0.20
N ARG A 38 23.41 21.99 0.41
CA ARG A 38 24.22 23.21 0.63
C ARG A 38 24.99 23.63 -0.62
N GLN A 39 25.45 22.69 -1.43
CA GLN A 39 26.21 22.98 -2.65
C GLN A 39 25.36 23.67 -3.72
N THR A 40 24.05 23.44 -3.74
CA THR A 40 23.11 24.10 -4.68
C THR A 40 22.80 25.55 -4.30
N LEU A 41 22.98 25.94 -3.03
CA LEU A 41 22.68 27.29 -2.55
C LEU A 41 23.89 28.22 -2.52
N ASP A 42 25.11 27.69 -2.38
CA ASP A 42 26.35 28.48 -2.40
C ASP A 42 26.96 28.65 -3.82
N GLY A 43 26.37 28.01 -4.84
CA GLY A 43 26.81 28.06 -6.24
C GLY A 43 26.07 29.07 -7.12
N MET A 44 25.21 29.91 -6.57
CA MET A 44 24.48 30.92 -7.34
C MET A 44 25.44 32.06 -7.71
N ASP A 45 25.96 32.05 -8.93
CA ASP A 45 26.62 33.21 -9.54
C ASP A 45 25.62 34.39 -9.50
N PRO A 46 25.91 35.50 -8.79
CA PRO A 46 25.02 36.65 -8.72
C PRO A 46 24.89 37.39 -10.08
N GLY A 47 25.54 36.92 -11.14
CA GLY A 47 25.45 37.47 -12.50
C GLY A 47 24.49 36.76 -13.48
N ALA A 48 23.98 35.57 -13.17
CA ALA A 48 23.21 34.78 -14.14
C ALA A 48 21.68 35.00 -14.01
N HIS A 49 21.22 36.21 -14.33
CA HIS A 49 19.82 36.41 -14.70
C HIS A 49 19.64 36.05 -16.17
N GLU A 50 19.65 34.76 -16.50
CA GLU A 50 19.03 34.31 -17.74
C GLU A 50 17.52 34.38 -17.52
N GLU A 51 16.86 35.36 -18.16
CA GLU A 51 15.40 35.37 -18.29
C GLU A 51 15.00 34.14 -19.10
N PHE A 52 14.73 33.02 -18.42
CA PHE A 52 14.11 31.85 -19.02
C PHE A 52 12.84 32.32 -19.73
N SER A 53 12.81 32.14 -21.05
CA SER A 53 11.66 32.53 -21.85
C SER A 53 10.42 31.79 -21.35
N ALA A 54 9.24 32.42 -21.38
CA ALA A 54 7.99 31.77 -20.99
C ALA A 54 7.72 30.47 -21.80
N ASP A 55 8.33 30.32 -22.97
CA ASP A 55 8.31 29.09 -23.77
C ASP A 55 9.20 27.96 -23.21
N GLU A 56 10.26 28.25 -22.46
CA GLU A 56 11.11 27.24 -21.80
C GLU A 56 10.49 26.69 -20.52
N MET A 57 9.66 27.48 -19.83
CA MET A 57 8.87 27.01 -18.68
C MET A 57 7.58 26.28 -19.09
N ARG A 58 7.34 26.12 -20.39
CA ARG A 58 6.14 25.42 -20.88
C ARG A 58 6.36 23.92 -20.77
N TRP A 59 5.69 23.29 -19.79
CA TRP A 59 5.61 21.83 -19.69
C TRP A 59 5.20 21.25 -21.03
N THR A 60 6.16 20.63 -21.73
CA THR A 60 5.89 19.94 -22.99
C THR A 60 5.46 18.52 -22.59
N PRO A 61 4.21 18.11 -22.86
CA PRO A 61 3.83 16.73 -22.63
C PRO A 61 4.82 15.84 -23.36
N ALA A 62 5.26 14.75 -22.74
CA ALA A 62 6.02 13.73 -23.46
C ALA A 62 5.23 13.37 -24.72
N PRO A 63 5.88 13.28 -25.90
CA PRO A 63 5.19 12.93 -27.14
C PRO A 63 4.38 11.66 -26.90
N ASP A 64 3.18 11.57 -27.50
CA ASP A 64 2.28 10.42 -27.36
C ASP A 64 3.10 9.14 -27.48
N SER A 65 3.36 8.52 -26.34
CA SER A 65 4.19 7.35 -26.32
C SER A 65 3.38 6.27 -27.01
N THR A 66 3.77 5.87 -28.22
CA THR A 66 3.46 4.54 -28.75
C THR A 66 4.21 3.50 -27.91
N ALA A 67 4.06 3.57 -26.59
CA ALA A 67 4.41 2.47 -25.73
C ALA A 67 3.59 1.28 -26.25
N PRO A 68 4.22 0.12 -26.48
CA PRO A 68 3.52 -1.02 -27.02
C PRO A 68 2.30 -1.33 -26.14
N MET A 69 1.24 -1.85 -26.73
CA MET A 69 -0.06 -2.19 -26.09
C MET A 69 0.06 -2.86 -24.70
N PHE A 70 1.18 -3.53 -24.42
CA PHE A 70 1.57 -4.10 -23.12
C PHE A 70 1.77 -3.09 -21.98
N ALA A 71 2.25 -1.87 -22.25
CA ALA A 71 2.48 -0.85 -21.21
C ALA A 71 1.17 -0.22 -20.73
N ALA A 72 0.21 0.01 -21.63
CA ALA A 72 -1.13 0.48 -21.26
C ALA A 72 -1.88 -0.56 -20.42
N ASP A 73 -1.78 -1.85 -20.77
CA ASP A 73 -2.34 -2.96 -19.99
C ASP A 73 -1.68 -3.07 -18.59
N THR A 74 -0.37 -2.81 -18.49
CA THR A 74 0.35 -2.80 -17.22
C THR A 74 -0.07 -1.63 -16.32
N ALA A 75 -0.19 -0.42 -16.88
CA ALA A 75 -0.67 0.75 -16.14
C ALA A 75 -2.12 0.55 -15.65
N ALA A 76 -3.01 0.04 -16.50
CA ALA A 76 -4.39 -0.26 -16.12
C ALA A 76 -4.46 -1.31 -14.99
N LYS A 77 -3.64 -2.36 -15.05
CA LYS A 77 -3.53 -3.36 -13.97
C LYS A 77 -3.01 -2.75 -12.67
N ALA A 78 -1.98 -1.90 -12.75
CA ALA A 78 -1.43 -1.22 -11.58
C ALA A 78 -2.48 -0.33 -10.90
N HIS A 79 -3.26 0.43 -11.67
CA HIS A 79 -4.38 1.21 -11.15
C HIS A 79 -5.43 0.32 -10.49
N ALA A 80 -5.83 -0.78 -11.14
CA ALA A 80 -6.80 -1.71 -10.57
C ALA A 80 -6.34 -2.33 -9.23
N PHE A 81 -5.03 -2.64 -9.09
CA PHE A 81 -4.49 -3.11 -7.83
C PHE A 81 -4.43 -2.02 -6.76
N LEU A 82 -4.17 -0.77 -7.15
CA LEU A 82 -4.17 0.36 -6.22
C LEU A 82 -5.58 0.66 -5.72
N ASP A 83 -6.60 0.60 -6.59
CA ASP A 83 -8.00 0.75 -6.21
C ASP A 83 -8.41 -0.37 -5.24
N LEU A 84 -8.07 -1.63 -5.57
CA LEU A 84 -8.36 -2.78 -4.72
C LEU A 84 -7.64 -2.70 -3.35
N ALA A 85 -6.40 -2.20 -3.32
CA ALA A 85 -5.66 -1.95 -2.09
C ALA A 85 -6.26 -0.81 -1.27
N THR A 86 -6.74 0.24 -1.92
CA THR A 86 -7.42 1.37 -1.28
C THR A 86 -8.70 0.87 -0.61
N ASP A 87 -9.50 0.06 -1.31
CA ASP A 87 -10.70 -0.57 -0.73
C ASP A 87 -10.34 -1.44 0.48
N ALA A 88 -9.28 -2.25 0.39
CA ALA A 88 -8.81 -3.07 1.49
C ALA A 88 -8.35 -2.23 2.69
N TYR A 89 -7.61 -1.15 2.44
CA TYR A 89 -7.11 -0.22 3.44
C TYR A 89 -8.27 0.45 4.18
N LEU A 90 -9.19 1.07 3.45
CA LEU A 90 -10.36 1.74 4.02
C LEU A 90 -11.25 0.76 4.79
N ALA A 91 -11.44 -0.45 4.27
CA ALA A 91 -12.19 -1.48 4.96
C ALA A 91 -11.51 -1.90 6.28
N VAL A 92 -10.18 -1.91 6.37
CA VAL A 92 -9.47 -2.15 7.64
C VAL A 92 -9.61 -0.96 8.57
N VAL A 93 -9.47 0.27 8.09
CA VAL A 93 -9.65 1.50 8.89
C VAL A 93 -11.05 1.53 9.51
N ASN A 94 -12.09 1.11 8.79
CA ASN A 94 -13.46 1.03 9.29
C ASN A 94 -13.70 -0.07 10.36
N LEU A 95 -12.76 -1.00 10.55
CA LEU A 95 -12.80 -2.03 11.61
C LEU A 95 -12.06 -1.58 12.88
N LEU A 96 -11.43 -0.41 12.86
CA LEU A 96 -10.67 0.09 14.00
C LEU A 96 -11.63 0.67 15.03
N GLU A 97 -11.33 0.35 16.29
CA GLU A 97 -12.01 0.90 17.46
C GLU A 97 -11.32 2.19 17.88
N ASP A 98 -11.89 2.95 18.81
CA ASP A 98 -11.26 4.16 19.34
C ASP A 98 -9.84 3.89 19.87
N GLY A 99 -8.87 4.70 19.45
CA GLY A 99 -7.48 4.58 19.87
C GLY A 99 -6.47 5.11 18.87
N THR A 100 -5.19 4.92 19.20
CA THR A 100 -4.07 5.12 18.27
C THR A 100 -3.67 3.78 17.70
N HIS A 101 -3.50 3.70 16.39
CA HIS A 101 -3.19 2.47 15.66
C HIS A 101 -1.90 2.63 14.87
N HIS A 102 -0.97 1.71 15.12
CA HIS A 102 0.23 1.56 14.32
C HIS A 102 -0.03 0.46 13.29
N MET A 103 -0.11 0.85 12.02
CA MET A 103 -0.33 -0.05 10.88
C MET A 103 0.99 -0.33 10.19
N VAL A 104 1.26 -1.60 9.90
CA VAL A 104 2.43 -2.00 9.12
C VAL A 104 1.99 -2.96 8.04
N ALA A 105 2.36 -2.68 6.79
CA ALA A 105 2.11 -3.56 5.66
C ALA A 105 3.42 -4.09 5.08
N CYS A 106 3.35 -5.27 4.47
CA CYS A 106 4.45 -5.82 3.72
C CYS A 106 4.02 -6.49 2.42
N ALA A 107 4.93 -6.44 1.46
CA ALA A 107 4.84 -7.19 0.22
C ALA A 107 6.18 -7.84 -0.07
N ASN A 108 6.14 -9.08 -0.54
CA ASN A 108 7.31 -9.82 -0.96
C ASN A 108 7.06 -10.18 -2.41
N THR A 109 7.74 -9.41 -3.24
CA THR A 109 7.75 -9.54 -4.68
C THR A 109 8.95 -10.39 -5.08
N PRO A 110 8.99 -10.93 -6.31
CA PRO A 110 10.17 -11.61 -6.83
C PRO A 110 11.46 -10.77 -6.75
N GLU A 111 11.36 -9.45 -6.84
CA GLU A 111 12.50 -8.54 -6.92
C GLU A 111 12.97 -8.05 -5.54
N ARG A 112 12.03 -7.76 -4.64
CA ARG A 112 12.33 -7.19 -3.31
C ARG A 112 11.22 -7.39 -2.29
N THR A 113 11.59 -7.22 -1.03
CA THR A 113 10.64 -7.00 0.06
C THR A 113 10.36 -5.50 0.20
N LEU A 114 9.10 -5.17 0.39
CA LEU A 114 8.59 -3.83 0.70
C LEU A 114 7.95 -3.86 2.09
N VAL A 115 8.25 -2.85 2.89
CA VAL A 115 7.66 -2.65 4.22
C VAL A 115 7.41 -1.17 4.38
N GLU A 116 6.20 -0.81 4.78
CA GLU A 116 5.81 0.55 5.13
C GLU A 116 4.96 0.51 6.38
N GLU A 117 5.08 1.55 7.19
CA GLU A 117 4.33 1.73 8.43
C GLU A 117 3.75 3.13 8.50
N HIS A 118 2.65 3.27 9.24
CA HIS A 118 2.14 4.57 9.61
C HIS A 118 1.31 4.49 10.89
N GLU A 119 1.10 5.66 11.49
CA GLU A 119 0.19 5.82 12.62
C GLU A 119 -1.12 6.47 12.15
N LEU A 120 -2.24 6.08 12.76
CA LEU A 120 -3.50 6.81 12.66
C LEU A 120 -4.21 6.81 14.02
N THR A 121 -5.04 7.81 14.26
CA THR A 121 -5.91 7.86 15.44
C THR A 121 -7.36 7.82 15.01
N ALA A 122 -8.13 6.90 15.56
CA ALA A 122 -9.58 6.79 15.36
C ALA A 122 -10.30 7.21 16.66
N ILE A 123 -11.28 8.10 16.54
CA ILE A 123 -12.15 8.55 17.64
C ILE A 123 -13.57 8.72 17.11
N GLY A 124 -14.48 7.80 17.47
CA GLY A 124 -15.80 7.71 16.86
C GLY A 124 -15.68 7.55 15.34
N ASP A 125 -16.37 8.41 14.58
CA ASP A 125 -16.32 8.40 13.12
C ASP A 125 -15.13 9.21 12.53
N ALA A 126 -14.30 9.82 13.38
CA ALA A 126 -13.19 10.66 12.94
C ALA A 126 -11.88 9.86 12.90
N VAL A 127 -11.18 9.94 11.77
CA VAL A 127 -9.85 9.35 11.58
C VAL A 127 -8.85 10.46 11.26
N THR A 128 -7.75 10.51 12.03
CA THR A 128 -6.62 11.41 11.80
C THR A 128 -5.40 10.58 11.37
N LEU A 129 -4.80 10.90 10.23
CA LEU A 129 -3.64 10.20 9.67
C LEU A 129 -2.79 11.13 8.80
N ASP A 130 -1.54 10.74 8.54
CA ASP A 130 -0.73 11.33 7.47
C ASP A 130 -1.08 10.70 6.13
N GLN A 131 -1.53 11.53 5.18
CA GLN A 131 -1.99 11.04 3.87
C GLN A 131 -0.86 10.43 3.03
N GLY A 132 0.37 10.96 3.16
CA GLY A 132 1.52 10.46 2.42
C GLY A 132 1.98 9.10 2.92
N GLU A 133 1.97 8.89 4.24
CA GLU A 133 2.25 7.61 4.86
C GLU A 133 1.18 6.56 4.54
N ALA A 134 -0.10 6.93 4.65
CA ALA A 134 -1.21 6.06 4.26
C ALA A 134 -1.12 5.63 2.79
N LEU A 135 -0.74 6.55 1.89
CA LEU A 135 -0.53 6.24 0.48
C LEU A 135 0.63 5.26 0.28
N ARG A 136 1.77 5.45 0.94
CA ARG A 136 2.92 4.54 0.85
C ARG A 136 2.56 3.13 1.33
N LEU A 137 1.86 3.03 2.47
CA LEU A 137 1.35 1.76 2.97
C LEU A 137 0.39 1.11 1.97
N THR A 138 -0.51 1.89 1.36
CA THR A 138 -1.46 1.39 0.35
C THR A 138 -0.75 0.88 -0.90
N VAL A 139 0.33 1.53 -1.34
CA VAL A 139 1.16 1.05 -2.46
C VAL A 139 1.83 -0.29 -2.14
N VAL A 140 2.33 -0.47 -0.92
CA VAL A 140 2.86 -1.77 -0.46
C VAL A 140 1.76 -2.82 -0.46
N LEU A 141 0.57 -2.49 0.04
CA LEU A 141 -0.58 -3.39 0.01
C LEU A 141 -0.97 -3.78 -1.43
N ALA A 142 -0.96 -2.82 -2.37
CA ALA A 142 -1.19 -3.08 -3.79
C ALA A 142 -0.18 -4.08 -4.35
N ALA A 143 1.11 -3.91 -4.03
CA ALA A 143 2.16 -4.85 -4.43
C ALA A 143 1.92 -6.25 -3.86
N ALA A 144 1.43 -6.38 -2.62
CA ALA A 144 1.11 -7.67 -2.02
C ALA A 144 -0.06 -8.39 -2.70
N LEU A 145 -0.97 -7.65 -3.37
CA LEU A 145 -2.11 -8.20 -4.09
C LEU A 145 -1.79 -8.66 -5.52
N VAL A 146 -0.59 -8.33 -6.04
CA VAL A 146 -0.12 -8.76 -7.35
C VAL A 146 0.10 -10.27 -7.38
N GLU A 147 -0.14 -10.88 -8.55
CA GLU A 147 0.16 -12.30 -8.78
C GLU A 147 1.63 -12.61 -8.42
N CYS A 148 1.89 -13.78 -7.84
CA CYS A 148 3.21 -14.21 -7.37
C CYS A 148 3.82 -13.42 -6.20
N SER A 149 3.09 -12.46 -5.61
CA SER A 149 3.50 -11.79 -4.39
C SER A 149 2.86 -12.41 -3.15
N THR A 150 3.52 -12.27 -2.01
CA THR A 150 2.93 -12.55 -0.69
C THR A 150 2.95 -11.28 0.16
N GLY A 151 2.09 -11.19 1.16
CA GLY A 151 2.11 -10.04 2.05
C GLY A 151 1.27 -10.22 3.29
N ALA A 152 1.38 -9.23 4.16
CA ALA A 152 0.67 -9.16 5.42
C ALA A 152 0.39 -7.71 5.80
N LEU A 153 -0.64 -7.51 6.61
CA LEU A 153 -1.00 -6.25 7.22
C LEU A 153 -1.22 -6.50 8.70
N VAL A 154 -0.62 -5.69 9.56
CA VAL A 154 -0.70 -5.83 11.01
C VAL A 154 -1.08 -4.49 11.59
N VAL A 155 -1.96 -4.51 12.58
CA VAL A 155 -2.42 -3.32 13.27
C VAL A 155 -2.29 -3.55 14.77
N ARG A 156 -1.41 -2.76 15.40
CA ARG A 156 -1.28 -2.66 16.85
C ARG A 156 -2.11 -1.47 17.30
N THR A 157 -2.96 -1.66 18.31
CA THR A 157 -3.89 -0.66 18.80
C THR A 157 -3.57 -0.32 20.25
N PHE A 158 -3.54 0.97 20.54
CA PHE A 158 -3.40 1.56 21.85
C PHE A 158 -4.73 2.25 22.19
N ALA A 159 -5.53 1.59 23.04
CA ALA A 159 -6.83 2.12 23.43
C ALA A 159 -6.71 3.24 24.47
N PRO A 160 -7.70 4.14 24.54
CA PRO A 160 -7.72 5.23 25.51
C PRO A 160 -7.70 4.76 26.99
N ASP A 161 -8.15 3.54 27.26
CA ASP A 161 -8.17 2.94 28.60
C ASP A 161 -6.80 2.35 29.02
N GLY A 162 -5.79 2.43 28.14
CA GLY A 162 -4.46 1.87 28.33
C GLY A 162 -4.33 0.41 27.92
N SER A 163 -5.40 -0.23 27.42
CA SER A 163 -5.34 -1.57 26.84
C SER A 163 -4.59 -1.56 25.52
N GLU A 164 -3.90 -2.66 25.23
CA GLU A 164 -3.08 -2.80 24.03
C GLU A 164 -3.33 -4.15 23.37
N TRP A 165 -3.58 -4.15 22.06
CA TRP A 165 -3.77 -5.39 21.32
C TRP A 165 -3.26 -5.34 19.88
N VAL A 166 -3.07 -6.52 19.30
CA VAL A 166 -2.66 -6.68 17.90
C VAL A 166 -3.64 -7.56 17.12
N ARG A 167 -3.96 -7.13 15.90
CA ARG A 167 -4.71 -7.87 14.88
C ARG A 167 -3.86 -7.94 13.60
N GLY A 168 -4.05 -8.99 12.81
CA GLY A 168 -3.27 -9.17 11.58
C GLY A 168 -4.01 -9.91 10.48
N TRP A 169 -3.59 -9.65 9.25
CA TRP A 169 -4.10 -10.23 8.03
C TRP A 169 -2.93 -10.69 7.17
N THR A 170 -3.12 -11.77 6.42
CA THR A 170 -2.20 -12.19 5.35
C THR A 170 -2.90 -12.10 4.01
N VAL A 171 -2.16 -11.77 2.95
CA VAL A 171 -2.70 -11.76 1.60
C VAL A 171 -2.78 -13.20 1.08
N ARG A 172 -4.01 -13.63 0.77
CA ARG A 172 -4.28 -14.92 0.13
C ARG A 172 -5.34 -14.75 -0.95
N ASN A 173 -5.12 -15.35 -2.12
CA ASN A 173 -6.02 -15.24 -3.26
C ASN A 173 -6.33 -13.77 -3.62
N LYS A 174 -5.32 -12.88 -3.56
CA LYS A 174 -5.43 -11.43 -3.81
C LYS A 174 -6.41 -10.71 -2.87
N TRP A 175 -6.46 -11.10 -1.59
CA TRP A 175 -7.20 -10.38 -0.55
C TRP A 175 -6.70 -10.66 0.86
N LEU A 176 -7.11 -9.82 1.81
CA LEU A 176 -6.79 -9.96 3.21
C LEU A 176 -7.57 -11.12 3.86
N ARG A 177 -6.85 -12.16 4.27
CA ARG A 177 -7.34 -13.23 5.13
C ARG A 177 -7.03 -12.87 6.59
N PRO A 178 -8.03 -12.86 7.49
CA PRO A 178 -7.78 -12.64 8.91
C PRO A 178 -6.90 -13.75 9.51
N LEU A 179 -5.99 -13.35 10.39
CA LEU A 179 -5.21 -14.24 11.24
C LEU A 179 -5.94 -14.48 12.57
N THR A 180 -5.78 -15.68 13.11
CA THR A 180 -6.22 -16.03 14.46
C THR A 180 -5.24 -15.48 15.50
N ALA A 181 -5.70 -15.34 16.76
CA ALA A 181 -4.83 -14.94 17.87
C ALA A 181 -3.60 -15.84 18.00
N GLN A 182 -3.75 -17.15 17.78
CA GLN A 182 -2.65 -18.11 17.83
C GLN A 182 -1.64 -17.92 16.69
N GLU A 183 -2.10 -17.68 15.46
CA GLU A 183 -1.22 -17.39 14.32
C GLU A 183 -0.39 -16.13 14.56
N ILE A 184 -1.00 -15.09 15.14
CA ILE A 184 -0.30 -13.85 15.48
C ILE A 184 0.69 -14.09 16.62
N GLN A 185 0.27 -14.75 17.70
CA GLN A 185 1.14 -15.06 18.84
C GLN A 185 2.37 -15.88 18.41
N GLN A 186 2.17 -16.91 17.59
CA GLN A 186 3.27 -17.73 17.09
C GLN A 186 4.27 -16.89 16.29
N ALA A 187 3.77 -15.96 15.46
CA ALA A 187 4.62 -15.09 14.66
C ALA A 187 5.38 -14.04 15.51
N TYR A 188 4.80 -13.56 16.61
CA TYR A 188 5.45 -12.64 17.58
C TYR A 188 6.45 -13.32 18.51
N SER A 189 6.24 -14.59 18.85
CA SER A 189 6.99 -15.29 19.90
C SER A 189 8.44 -15.67 19.53
N THR A 190 8.98 -15.20 18.41
CA THR A 190 10.26 -15.69 17.91
C THR A 190 10.92 -14.69 16.95
N ASP A 191 12.24 -14.55 17.03
CA ASP A 191 13.05 -13.57 16.30
C ASP A 191 13.29 -13.97 14.81
N PRO A 192 14.05 -13.22 13.97
CA PRO A 192 14.30 -13.62 12.58
C PRO A 192 15.12 -14.91 12.45
N THR A 193 15.89 -15.26 13.48
CA THR A 193 16.76 -16.44 13.51
C THR A 193 16.01 -17.70 13.93
N GLY A 194 14.79 -17.55 14.45
CA GLY A 194 14.03 -18.66 15.03
C GLY A 194 14.24 -18.82 16.54
N ALA A 195 14.95 -17.90 17.20
CA ALA A 195 15.11 -17.90 18.64
C ALA A 195 13.84 -17.36 19.34
N PRO A 196 13.37 -17.99 20.44
CA PRO A 196 12.20 -17.53 21.16
C PRO A 196 12.37 -16.10 21.68
N LEU A 197 11.35 -15.27 21.45
CA LEU A 197 11.22 -13.95 22.08
C LEU A 197 10.31 -14.06 23.30
N PRO A 198 10.63 -13.37 24.41
CA PRO A 198 9.73 -13.31 25.55
C PRO A 198 8.41 -12.61 25.15
N PRO A 199 7.26 -13.03 25.70
CA PRO A 199 6.01 -12.35 25.45
C PRO A 199 6.06 -10.92 26.01
N GLU A 200 5.58 -9.96 25.21
CA GLU A 200 5.43 -8.57 25.65
C GLU A 200 4.35 -8.46 26.74
N PRO A 201 4.67 -7.93 27.93
CA PRO A 201 3.68 -7.77 29.01
C PRO A 201 2.60 -6.76 28.63
N GLY A 202 1.33 -7.16 28.75
CA GLY A 202 0.18 -6.28 28.51
C GLY A 202 -0.36 -6.28 27.08
N LEU A 203 0.37 -6.86 26.12
CA LEU A 203 -0.09 -6.99 24.74
C LEU A 203 -1.05 -8.18 24.58
N GLU A 204 -2.27 -7.90 24.13
CA GLU A 204 -3.26 -8.92 23.81
C GLU A 204 -3.20 -9.32 22.31
N TYR A 205 -3.18 -10.62 22.03
CA TYR A 205 -3.30 -11.13 20.66
C TYR A 205 -4.77 -11.39 20.33
N ARG A 206 -5.33 -10.63 19.38
CA ARG A 206 -6.74 -10.75 18.99
C ARG A 206 -6.90 -11.37 17.61
N GLN A 207 -7.94 -12.16 17.43
CA GLN A 207 -8.34 -12.61 16.10
C GLN A 207 -8.74 -11.39 15.26
N ALA A 208 -8.22 -11.32 14.04
CA ALA A 208 -8.58 -10.27 13.12
C ALA A 208 -9.98 -10.50 12.52
N GLU A 209 -10.65 -9.40 12.21
CA GLU A 209 -11.96 -9.41 11.58
C GLU A 209 -11.88 -9.63 10.08
N ARG A 210 -12.95 -10.16 9.50
CA ARG A 210 -13.01 -10.37 8.05
C ARG A 210 -13.15 -9.02 7.35
N VAL A 211 -12.19 -8.68 6.51
CA VAL A 211 -12.27 -7.49 5.64
C VAL A 211 -13.24 -7.77 4.49
N PRO A 212 -14.34 -7.00 4.35
CA PRO A 212 -15.27 -7.13 3.23
C PRO A 212 -14.54 -6.91 1.91
N ARG A 213 -14.65 -7.85 0.98
CA ARG A 213 -14.11 -7.70 -0.37
C ARG A 213 -15.09 -6.87 -1.20
N PRO A 214 -14.64 -5.82 -1.91
CA PRO A 214 -15.50 -5.11 -2.86
C PRO A 214 -16.01 -6.10 -3.91
N GLU A 215 -17.30 -6.06 -4.21
CA GLU A 215 -17.84 -6.86 -5.30
C GLU A 215 -17.18 -6.39 -6.60
N PRO A 216 -16.74 -7.30 -7.48
CA PRO A 216 -16.26 -6.88 -8.79
C PRO A 216 -17.38 -6.10 -9.46
N GLN A 217 -17.13 -4.83 -9.77
CA GLN A 217 -18.10 -4.05 -10.53
C GLN A 217 -18.41 -4.82 -11.80
N PRO A 218 -19.69 -5.09 -12.12
CA PRO A 218 -20.03 -5.68 -13.39
C PRO A 218 -19.46 -4.75 -14.45
N GLU A 219 -18.52 -5.29 -15.22
CA GLU A 219 -17.97 -4.68 -16.41
C GLU A 219 -19.16 -4.12 -17.20
N THR A 220 -19.32 -2.80 -17.13
CA THR A 220 -20.44 -2.09 -17.76
C THR A 220 -20.25 -2.33 -19.23
N GLY A 221 -20.98 -3.32 -19.73
CA GLY A 221 -20.69 -3.87 -21.02
C GLY A 221 -20.86 -2.80 -22.08
N ASP A 222 -19.80 -2.60 -22.86
CA ASP A 222 -19.85 -2.14 -24.25
C ASP A 222 -20.76 -3.03 -25.16
N ARG A 223 -21.56 -3.92 -24.56
CA ARG A 223 -22.49 -4.83 -25.22
C ARG A 223 -23.85 -4.20 -25.51
N GLU A 224 -24.17 -3.02 -24.99
CA GLU A 224 -25.41 -2.31 -25.31
C GLU A 224 -25.36 -1.47 -26.60
N ALA A 225 -24.17 -1.21 -27.17
CA ALA A 225 -24.06 -0.52 -28.47
C ALA A 225 -24.29 -1.43 -29.69
N SER A 226 -24.28 -2.76 -29.53
CA SER A 226 -24.38 -3.74 -30.64
C SER A 226 -25.76 -4.37 -30.84
N ARG A 227 -26.80 -3.89 -30.14
CA ARG A 227 -28.20 -4.34 -30.33
C ARG A 227 -29.09 -3.30 -31.01
N THR A 228 -28.52 -2.50 -31.92
CA THR A 228 -29.32 -1.77 -32.89
C THR A 228 -29.20 -2.47 -34.24
N ALA A 229 -30.11 -3.42 -34.49
CA ALA A 229 -30.33 -3.89 -35.87
C ALA A 229 -30.56 -2.66 -36.77
N PRO A 230 -30.05 -2.64 -38.02
CA PRO A 230 -30.33 -1.54 -38.93
C PRO A 230 -31.84 -1.35 -39.04
N ARG A 231 -32.35 -0.15 -38.75
CA ARG A 231 -33.74 0.19 -39.04
C ARG A 231 -33.96 -0.04 -40.53
N ASP A 232 -34.78 -1.03 -40.86
CA ASP A 232 -35.26 -1.27 -42.22
C ASP A 232 -36.07 -0.04 -42.66
N ASN A 233 -35.42 0.82 -43.44
CA ASN A 233 -35.97 2.06 -43.97
C ASN A 233 -36.63 1.85 -45.35
N ARG A 234 -37.18 0.66 -45.62
CA ARG A 234 -37.94 0.45 -46.87
C ARG A 234 -39.22 1.29 -46.86
N PRO A 235 -39.44 2.13 -47.88
CA PRO A 235 -40.69 2.87 -48.00
C PRO A 235 -41.86 1.90 -48.23
N ARG A 236 -42.97 2.14 -47.53
CA ARG A 236 -44.23 1.39 -47.73
C ARG A 236 -44.71 1.62 -49.16
N ASN A 237 -44.67 0.56 -49.96
CA ASN A 237 -45.23 0.54 -51.31
C ASN A 237 -46.74 0.81 -51.23
N ARG A 238 -47.18 1.92 -51.81
CA ARG A 238 -48.59 2.34 -51.90
C ARG A 238 -49.22 1.53 -53.02
N ARG A 239 -50.10 0.60 -52.67
CA ARG A 239 -50.96 -0.11 -53.64
C ARG A 239 -51.78 0.92 -54.42
N ASN A 240 -51.73 0.82 -55.75
CA ASN A 240 -52.87 0.95 -56.65
C ASN A 240 -52.83 -0.25 -57.60
#